data_AF-A0A8H4JI23-F1
#
_entry.id   AF-A0A8H4JI23-F1
#
_cell.length_a   1.000
_cell.length_b   1.000
_cell.length_c   1.000
_cell.angle_alpha   90.00
_cell.angle_beta   90.00
_cell.angle_gamma   90.00
#
_symmetry.space_group_name_H-M   'P 1'
#
loop_
_entity.id
_entity.type
_entity.pdbx_description
1 polymer ?
#
loop_
_entity_poly.entity_id
_entity_poly.type
_entity_poly.pdbx_seq_one_letter_code
_entity_poly.pdbx_strand_id
1 'polypeptide(L)'
;MSTSEELILQHSTNVISNTGYKTVSDKPWARTYKPIKNVISHTIIGRDGQYHSDFETAFMELQDDDQLRFNQPAVHPNNRHWRLETEADCENWFNTEVVNVVLSAWHSYPSLTQSSHIKPISEIRIPENVDSTFSVKVGQQRKTVAIGEFKRNLLTADEWQGGTLRAADQRKLSQELRG
;
A
#
# COMPACT_ATOMS: atom_id res chain seq x y z
N MET A 1 -19.39 5.79 -18.62
CA MET A 1 -18.07 5.22 -18.29
C MET A 1 -17.48 6.17 -17.27
N SER A 2 -17.15 5.68 -16.08
CA SER A 2 -16.68 6.54 -14.99
C SER A 2 -15.25 7.00 -15.25
N THR A 3 -14.84 8.11 -14.62
CA THR A 3 -13.43 8.53 -14.62
C THR A 3 -12.66 7.87 -13.49
N SER A 4 -11.33 7.90 -13.57
CA SER A 4 -10.47 7.37 -12.49
C SER A 4 -10.68 8.16 -11.21
N GLU A 5 -10.82 9.48 -11.29
CA GLU A 5 -11.11 10.36 -10.14
C GLU A 5 -12.41 9.98 -9.45
N GLU A 6 -13.49 9.80 -10.22
CA GLU A 6 -14.80 9.41 -9.66
C GLU A 6 -14.70 8.12 -8.85
N LEU A 7 -13.91 7.14 -9.30
CA LEU A 7 -13.76 5.85 -8.62
C LEU A 7 -12.76 5.90 -7.46
N ILE A 8 -11.67 6.67 -7.58
CA ILE A 8 -10.66 6.83 -6.52
C ILE A 8 -11.26 7.50 -5.28
N LEU A 9 -12.19 8.44 -5.47
CA LEU A 9 -12.88 9.14 -4.38
C LEU A 9 -13.98 8.31 -3.70
N GLN A 10 -14.20 7.08 -4.15
CA GLN A 10 -15.21 6.17 -3.58
C GLN A 10 -14.56 5.08 -2.74
N HIS A 11 -15.26 4.67 -1.68
CA HIS A 11 -14.91 3.43 -0.98
C HIS A 11 -15.37 2.21 -1.77
N SER A 12 -14.62 1.11 -1.67
CA SER A 12 -15.04 -0.19 -2.20
C SER A 12 -16.40 -0.57 -1.61
N THR A 13 -17.31 -1.03 -2.48
CA THR A 13 -18.66 -1.45 -2.11
C THR A 13 -18.77 -2.95 -1.85
N ASN A 14 -17.68 -3.70 -2.07
CA ASN A 14 -17.65 -5.15 -1.88
C ASN A 14 -17.53 -5.53 -0.41
N VAL A 15 -18.29 -6.53 0.02
CA VAL A 15 -18.37 -6.94 1.43
C VAL A 15 -17.09 -7.67 1.84
N ILE A 16 -16.54 -7.30 3.00
CA ILE A 16 -15.34 -7.90 3.58
C ILE A 16 -15.68 -8.60 4.89
N SER A 17 -15.27 -9.87 5.00
CA SER A 17 -15.24 -10.64 6.24
C SER A 17 -13.80 -10.79 6.72
N ASN A 18 -13.41 -10.02 7.74
CA ASN A 18 -12.11 -10.11 8.38
C ASN A 18 -12.13 -11.14 9.53
N THR A 19 -11.35 -12.22 9.42
CA THR A 19 -11.35 -13.30 10.42
C THR A 19 -10.51 -13.03 11.68
N GLY A 20 -9.76 -11.92 11.73
CA GLY A 20 -8.86 -11.59 12.83
C GLY A 20 -7.53 -12.35 12.88
N TYR A 21 -7.27 -13.36 12.04
CA TYR A 21 -5.96 -14.04 12.10
C TYR A 21 -4.79 -13.07 11.87
N LYS A 22 -3.73 -13.31 12.64
CA LYS A 22 -2.52 -12.49 12.65
C LYS A 22 -1.40 -13.26 11.97
N THR A 23 -0.64 -12.58 11.13
CA THR A 23 0.56 -13.17 10.54
C THR A 23 1.78 -12.95 11.43
N VAL A 24 2.90 -13.59 11.11
CA VAL A 24 4.15 -13.43 11.87
C VAL A 24 5.12 -12.61 11.03
N SER A 25 5.87 -11.74 11.69
CA SER A 25 6.91 -10.89 11.13
C SER A 25 8.18 -11.08 11.97
N ASP A 26 9.17 -11.79 11.43
CA ASP A 26 10.51 -11.97 12.01
C ASP A 26 11.54 -12.31 10.92
N LYS A 27 11.63 -11.47 9.88
CA LYS A 27 12.59 -11.65 8.78
C LYS A 27 14.03 -11.46 9.31
N PRO A 28 14.90 -12.49 9.28
CA PRO A 28 16.22 -12.39 9.91
C PRO A 28 17.13 -11.29 9.33
N TRP A 29 17.05 -11.05 8.03
CA TRP A 29 17.83 -10.03 7.33
C TRP A 29 17.50 -8.61 7.80
N ALA A 30 16.24 -8.36 8.19
CA ALA A 30 15.77 -7.04 8.62
C ALA A 30 16.40 -6.60 9.96
N ARG A 31 16.93 -7.53 10.75
CA ARG A 31 17.56 -7.24 12.05
C ARG A 31 18.80 -6.34 11.94
N THR A 32 19.37 -6.23 10.74
CA THR A 32 20.51 -5.33 10.46
C THR A 32 20.11 -3.86 10.39
N TYR A 33 18.84 -3.55 10.12
CA TYR A 33 18.33 -2.20 10.03
C TYR A 33 18.04 -1.62 11.42
N LYS A 34 18.22 -0.30 11.59
CA LYS A 34 17.84 0.37 12.84
C LYS A 34 16.31 0.53 12.89
N PRO A 35 15.64 0.19 14.01
CA PRO A 35 14.21 0.43 14.18
C PRO A 35 13.83 1.89 13.91
N ILE A 36 12.61 2.11 13.43
CA ILE A 36 12.05 3.46 13.27
C ILE A 36 11.76 4.01 14.67
N LYS A 37 12.35 5.16 15.01
CA LYS A 37 12.22 5.76 16.34
C LYS A 37 10.96 6.60 16.49
N ASN A 38 10.66 7.39 15.47
CA ASN A 38 9.52 8.29 15.41
C ASN A 38 8.70 7.91 14.20
N VAL A 39 7.46 7.52 14.45
CA VAL A 39 6.48 7.19 13.40
C VAL A 39 5.52 8.36 13.28
N ILE A 40 5.21 8.74 12.04
CA ILE A 40 4.12 9.65 11.73
C ILE A 40 3.01 8.81 11.10
N SER A 41 1.83 8.79 11.74
CA SER A 41 0.66 8.11 11.20
C SER A 41 -0.28 9.12 10.57
N HIS A 42 -0.51 8.98 9.27
CA HIS A 42 -1.48 9.77 8.50
C HIS A 42 -2.88 9.14 8.50
N THR A 43 -3.07 8.07 9.25
CA THR A 43 -4.35 7.43 9.49
C THR A 43 -4.46 7.08 10.96
N ILE A 44 -5.54 7.52 11.60
CA ILE A 44 -5.82 7.30 13.01
C ILE A 44 -7.22 6.72 13.20
N ILE A 45 -7.37 5.87 14.20
CA ILE A 45 -8.63 5.40 14.74
C ILE A 45 -9.04 6.41 15.82
N GLY A 46 -10.08 7.18 15.53
CA GLY A 46 -10.64 8.16 16.44
C GLY A 46 -11.28 7.50 17.67
N ARG A 47 -11.61 8.31 18.68
CA ARG A 47 -12.33 7.84 19.88
C ARG A 47 -13.74 7.33 19.58
N ASP A 48 -14.28 7.70 18.42
CA ASP A 48 -15.53 7.23 17.83
C ASP A 48 -15.40 5.85 17.18
N GLY A 49 -14.18 5.27 17.14
CA GLY A 49 -13.89 4.02 16.45
C GLY A 49 -13.86 4.15 14.93
N GLN A 50 -13.92 5.36 14.38
CA GLN A 50 -13.84 5.61 12.94
C GLN A 50 -12.41 5.87 12.51
N TYR A 51 -12.11 5.57 11.24
CA TYR A 51 -10.82 5.88 10.63
C TYR A 51 -10.85 7.30 10.10
N HIS A 52 -9.85 8.09 10.50
CA HIS A 52 -9.60 9.45 10.01
C HIS A 52 -8.24 9.46 9.33
N SER A 53 -8.17 9.98 8.11
CA SER A 53 -6.94 10.02 7.34
C SER A 53 -6.67 11.43 6.82
N ASP A 54 -5.45 11.90 6.99
CA ASP A 54 -4.97 13.16 6.42
C ASP A 54 -3.60 12.94 5.77
N PHE A 55 -3.60 13.02 4.44
CA PHE A 55 -2.41 12.87 3.62
C PHE A 55 -2.00 14.17 2.93
N GLU A 56 -2.71 15.29 3.15
CA GLU A 56 -2.39 16.59 2.53
C GLU A 56 -1.02 17.09 2.99
N THR A 57 -0.63 16.76 4.22
CA THR A 57 0.69 17.09 4.77
C THR A 57 1.77 16.07 4.40
N ALA A 58 1.38 14.90 3.87
CA ALA A 58 2.29 13.80 3.54
C ALA A 58 2.75 13.83 2.08
N PHE A 59 1.89 14.31 1.19
CA PHE A 59 2.11 14.33 -0.24
C PHE A 59 2.28 15.75 -0.76
N MET A 60 2.79 15.85 -1.99
CA MET A 60 2.79 17.12 -2.72
C MET A 60 1.35 17.46 -3.10
N GLU A 61 1.06 18.76 -3.23
CA GLU A 61 -0.20 19.24 -3.78
C GLU A 61 -0.42 18.68 -5.19
N LEU A 62 -1.69 18.50 -5.54
CA LEU A 62 -2.08 18.13 -6.90
C LEU A 62 -1.58 19.20 -7.89
N GLN A 63 -0.98 18.74 -8.97
CA GLN A 63 -0.52 19.55 -10.07
C GLN A 63 -1.53 19.51 -11.23
N ASP A 64 -1.47 20.51 -12.11
CA ASP A 64 -2.41 20.62 -13.24
C ASP A 64 -2.39 19.38 -14.15
N ASP A 65 -1.25 18.66 -14.23
CA ASP A 65 -1.12 17.45 -15.05
C ASP A 65 -1.73 16.19 -14.42
N ASP A 66 -2.05 16.20 -13.11
CA ASP A 66 -2.83 15.13 -12.47
C ASP A 66 -4.20 14.96 -13.14
N GLN A 67 -4.77 16.04 -13.69
CA GLN A 67 -6.04 15.98 -14.41
C GLN A 67 -6.01 15.02 -15.61
N LEU A 68 -4.85 14.84 -16.25
CA LEU A 68 -4.69 13.87 -17.35
C LEU A 68 -4.89 12.44 -16.87
N ARG A 69 -4.43 12.13 -15.64
CA ARG A 69 -4.61 10.83 -14.99
C ARG A 69 -6.04 10.66 -14.48
N PHE A 70 -6.58 11.69 -13.83
CA PHE A 70 -7.95 11.69 -13.30
C PHE A 70 -9.03 11.51 -14.37
N ASN A 71 -8.82 12.06 -15.55
CA ASN A 71 -9.73 11.89 -16.69
C ASN A 71 -9.61 10.54 -17.42
N GLN A 72 -8.69 9.64 -17.01
CA GLN A 72 -8.61 8.32 -17.61
C GLN A 72 -9.90 7.53 -17.36
N PRO A 73 -10.39 6.77 -18.35
CA PRO A 73 -11.57 5.92 -18.17
C PRO A 73 -11.28 4.81 -17.16
N ALA A 74 -12.23 4.59 -16.26
CA ALA A 74 -12.14 3.55 -15.24
C ALA A 74 -13.42 2.72 -15.18
N VAL A 75 -13.29 1.51 -14.63
CA VAL A 75 -14.39 0.56 -14.47
C VAL A 75 -14.37 0.07 -13.03
N HIS A 76 -15.56 -0.05 -12.44
CA HIS A 76 -15.70 -0.58 -11.09
C HIS A 76 -15.21 -2.04 -11.02
N PRO A 77 -14.65 -2.45 -9.87
CA PRO A 77 -14.47 -3.87 -9.57
C PRO A 77 -15.80 -4.63 -9.67
N ASN A 78 -15.72 -5.91 -10.07
CA ASN A 78 -16.90 -6.78 -10.09
C ASN A 78 -17.42 -7.03 -8.67
N ASN A 79 -18.74 -7.20 -8.52
CA ASN A 79 -19.34 -7.52 -7.23
C ASN A 79 -18.79 -8.85 -6.67
N ARG A 80 -18.28 -8.82 -5.44
CA ARG A 80 -17.63 -9.96 -4.78
C ARG A 80 -17.78 -9.90 -3.26
N HIS A 81 -17.80 -11.07 -2.64
CA HIS A 81 -17.61 -11.22 -1.20
C HIS A 81 -16.17 -11.65 -0.92
N TRP A 82 -15.51 -10.92 -0.05
CA TRP A 82 -14.13 -11.20 0.36
C TRP A 82 -14.11 -11.83 1.75
N ARG A 83 -13.35 -12.91 1.89
CA ARG A 83 -13.02 -13.50 3.19
C ARG A 83 -11.52 -13.42 3.36
N LEU A 84 -11.06 -12.59 4.27
CA LEU A 84 -9.63 -12.31 4.46
C LEU A 84 -9.07 -13.27 5.50
N GLU A 85 -8.65 -14.46 5.08
CA GLU A 85 -8.05 -15.46 5.97
C GLU A 85 -6.53 -15.40 5.97
N THR A 86 -5.93 -15.21 4.80
CA THR A 86 -4.48 -15.23 4.56
C THR A 86 -3.96 -13.85 4.13
N GLU A 87 -2.64 -13.68 4.11
CA GLU A 87 -2.02 -12.47 3.51
C GLU A 87 -2.37 -12.36 2.02
N ALA A 88 -2.43 -13.49 1.31
CA ALA A 88 -2.76 -13.52 -0.12
C ALA A 88 -4.20 -13.05 -0.38
N ASP A 89 -5.14 -13.32 0.52
CA ASP A 89 -6.52 -12.79 0.41
C ASP A 89 -6.55 -11.27 0.57
N CYS A 90 -5.76 -10.73 1.51
CA CYS A 90 -5.63 -9.29 1.72
C CYS A 90 -4.97 -8.61 0.51
N GLU A 91 -3.91 -9.21 -0.03
CA GLU A 91 -3.24 -8.74 -1.24
C GLU A 91 -4.20 -8.74 -2.44
N ASN A 92 -4.93 -9.83 -2.65
CA ASN A 92 -5.86 -9.95 -3.77
C ASN A 92 -7.01 -8.94 -3.67
N TRP A 93 -7.55 -8.75 -2.45
CA TRP A 93 -8.54 -7.71 -2.18
C TRP A 93 -7.99 -6.32 -2.49
N PHE A 94 -6.82 -5.96 -1.94
CA PHE A 94 -6.23 -4.64 -2.15
C PHE A 94 -5.93 -4.38 -3.63
N ASN A 95 -5.39 -5.38 -4.32
CA ASN A 95 -5.10 -5.27 -5.75
C ASN A 95 -6.39 -5.08 -6.56
N THR A 96 -7.44 -5.84 -6.24
CA THR A 96 -8.71 -5.78 -6.98
C THR A 96 -9.49 -4.49 -6.71
N GLU A 97 -9.61 -4.10 -5.45
CA GLU A 97 -10.52 -3.05 -5.01
C GLU A 97 -9.87 -1.66 -4.98
N VAL A 98 -8.54 -1.59 -4.84
CA VAL A 98 -7.81 -0.31 -4.72
C VAL A 98 -6.86 -0.13 -5.89
N VAL A 99 -5.91 -1.05 -6.08
CA VAL A 99 -4.83 -0.87 -7.07
C VAL A 99 -5.38 -0.83 -8.49
N ASN A 100 -6.29 -1.72 -8.87
CA ASN A 100 -6.86 -1.72 -10.24
C ASN A 100 -7.58 -0.41 -10.57
N VAL A 101 -8.27 0.17 -9.59
CA VAL A 101 -8.92 1.47 -9.74
C VAL A 101 -7.87 2.56 -9.91
N VAL A 102 -6.86 2.62 -9.04
CA VAL A 102 -5.79 3.62 -9.11
C VAL A 102 -4.95 3.48 -10.40
N LEU A 103 -4.61 2.27 -10.80
CA LEU A 103 -3.80 2.00 -12.00
C LEU A 103 -4.47 2.44 -13.30
N SER A 104 -5.80 2.51 -13.33
CA SER A 104 -6.50 3.07 -14.49
C SER A 104 -6.10 4.52 -14.76
N ALA A 105 -5.85 5.32 -13.71
CA ALA A 105 -5.34 6.69 -13.81
C ALA A 105 -3.93 6.74 -14.41
N TRP A 106 -3.13 5.71 -14.18
CA TRP A 106 -1.75 5.57 -14.65
C TRP A 106 -1.63 4.71 -15.90
N HIS A 107 -2.71 4.55 -16.68
CA HIS A 107 -2.65 3.75 -17.90
C HIS A 107 -1.73 4.39 -18.95
N SER A 108 -1.84 5.71 -19.10
CA SER A 108 -1.19 6.48 -20.17
C SER A 108 -0.16 7.51 -19.68
N TYR A 109 -0.34 8.08 -18.48
CA TYR A 109 0.35 9.32 -18.07
C TYR A 109 1.08 9.25 -16.73
N PRO A 110 2.32 8.72 -16.69
CA PRO A 110 2.88 7.73 -17.61
C PRO A 110 2.27 6.35 -17.36
N SER A 111 2.45 5.43 -18.32
CA SER A 111 2.04 4.04 -18.14
C SER A 111 2.82 3.37 -17.01
N LEU A 112 2.09 2.92 -15.99
CA LEU A 112 2.65 2.24 -14.83
C LEU A 112 2.46 0.72 -14.94
N THR A 113 3.52 -0.03 -14.70
CA THR A 113 3.52 -1.49 -14.68
C THR A 113 3.58 -2.00 -13.24
N GLN A 114 2.61 -2.84 -12.87
CA GLN A 114 2.67 -3.65 -11.66
C GLN A 114 3.34 -5.00 -11.96
N SER A 115 4.13 -5.51 -11.02
CA SER A 115 4.67 -6.87 -11.05
C SER A 115 4.60 -7.47 -9.66
N SER A 116 4.05 -8.67 -9.52
CA SER A 116 3.86 -9.35 -8.24
C SER A 116 4.95 -10.40 -7.97
N HIS A 117 5.32 -10.54 -6.70
CA HIS A 117 6.30 -11.53 -6.19
C HIS A 117 7.63 -11.55 -6.97
N ILE A 118 8.16 -10.37 -7.26
CA ILE A 118 9.40 -10.18 -8.00
C ILE A 118 10.46 -9.52 -7.13
N LYS A 119 11.73 -9.65 -7.52
CA LYS A 119 12.80 -8.83 -6.95
C LYS A 119 12.57 -7.36 -7.30
N PRO A 120 12.77 -6.43 -6.37
CA PRO A 120 12.62 -5.02 -6.64
C PRO A 120 13.62 -4.58 -7.71
N ILE A 121 13.21 -3.63 -8.56
CA ILE A 121 14.09 -3.07 -9.60
C ILE A 121 15.07 -2.12 -8.91
N SER A 122 16.33 -2.54 -8.84
CA SER A 122 17.41 -1.82 -8.18
C SER A 122 18.71 -2.00 -8.96
N GLU A 123 19.59 -1.00 -8.87
CA GLU A 123 20.96 -1.08 -9.40
C GLU A 123 21.82 -2.04 -8.57
N ILE A 124 21.44 -2.27 -7.31
CA ILE A 124 22.06 -3.21 -6.39
C ILE A 124 21.22 -4.48 -6.35
N ARG A 125 21.86 -5.64 -6.37
CA ARG A 125 21.17 -6.93 -6.27
C ARG A 125 20.53 -7.08 -4.88
N ILE A 126 19.21 -7.10 -4.85
CA ILE A 126 18.40 -7.44 -3.66
C ILE A 126 17.94 -8.90 -3.82
N PRO A 127 18.33 -9.82 -2.92
CA PRO A 127 17.95 -11.23 -3.04
C PRO A 127 16.49 -11.50 -2.70
N GLU A 128 15.86 -10.65 -1.89
CA GLU A 128 14.47 -10.77 -1.44
C GLU A 128 13.48 -10.43 -2.56
N ASN A 129 12.39 -11.18 -2.60
CA ASN A 129 11.22 -10.83 -3.38
C ASN A 129 10.32 -9.93 -2.56
N VAL A 130 9.60 -9.04 -3.27
CA VAL A 130 8.55 -8.21 -2.69
C VAL A 130 7.19 -8.59 -3.25
N ASP A 131 6.12 -8.39 -2.48
CA ASP A 131 4.77 -8.81 -2.90
C ASP A 131 4.31 -8.07 -4.15
N SER A 132 4.55 -6.75 -4.23
CA SER A 132 4.25 -5.96 -5.42
C SER A 132 5.30 -4.89 -5.69
N THR A 133 5.62 -4.68 -6.97
CA THR A 133 6.46 -3.55 -7.45
C THR A 133 5.70 -2.80 -8.52
N PHE A 134 5.68 -1.47 -8.40
CA PHE A 134 5.10 -0.54 -9.36
C PHE A 134 6.23 0.25 -10.02
N SER A 135 6.22 0.34 -11.34
CA SER A 135 7.33 0.96 -12.08
C SER A 135 6.89 1.66 -13.35
N VAL A 136 7.65 2.68 -13.74
CA VAL A 136 7.46 3.44 -14.97
C VAL A 136 8.72 3.35 -15.83
N LYS A 137 8.57 3.49 -17.15
CA LYS A 137 9.70 3.60 -18.06
C LYS A 137 10.03 5.08 -18.30
N VAL A 138 11.25 5.49 -17.96
CA VAL A 138 11.78 6.84 -18.22
C VAL A 138 12.97 6.70 -19.16
N GLY A 139 12.82 7.17 -20.40
CA GLY A 139 13.78 6.90 -21.46
C GLY A 139 13.88 5.39 -21.75
N GLN A 140 15.08 4.81 -21.61
CA GLN A 140 15.30 3.36 -21.74
C GLN A 140 15.39 2.62 -20.39
N GLN A 141 15.25 3.34 -19.28
CA GLN A 141 15.37 2.77 -17.95
C GLN A 141 14.00 2.57 -17.30
N ARG A 142 13.82 1.46 -16.60
CA ARG A 142 12.67 1.24 -15.73
C ARG A 142 13.01 1.77 -14.33
N LYS A 143 12.12 2.57 -13.75
CA LYS A 143 12.27 3.17 -12.43
C LYS A 143 11.12 2.70 -11.54
N THR A 144 11.46 2.25 -10.33
CA THR A 144 10.47 1.88 -9.30
C THR A 144 9.80 3.13 -8.76
N VAL A 145 8.47 3.12 -8.70
CA VAL A 145 7.64 4.17 -8.12
C VAL A 145 7.20 3.78 -6.71
N ALA A 146 6.78 2.54 -6.52
CA ALA A 146 6.35 2.03 -5.22
C ALA A 146 6.63 0.53 -5.10
N ILE A 147 6.76 0.07 -3.85
CA ILE A 147 6.86 -1.34 -3.47
C ILE A 147 5.76 -1.59 -2.43
N GLY A 148 5.05 -2.69 -2.56
CA GLY A 148 4.04 -3.15 -1.61
C GLY A 148 4.48 -4.44 -0.94
N GLU A 149 4.28 -4.50 0.37
CA GLU A 149 4.41 -5.68 1.23
C GLU A 149 3.13 -5.82 2.04
N PHE A 150 2.58 -7.03 2.14
CA PHE A 150 1.35 -7.29 2.86
C PHE A 150 1.63 -8.01 4.17
N LYS A 151 1.09 -7.45 5.25
CA LYS A 151 1.12 -8.05 6.58
C LYS A 151 -0.26 -7.91 7.22
N ARG A 152 -0.67 -8.89 8.02
CA ARG A 152 -2.02 -8.96 8.53
C ARG A 152 -2.08 -8.82 10.05
N ASN A 153 -2.90 -7.86 10.51
CA ASN A 153 -3.23 -7.64 11.92
C ASN A 153 -1.98 -7.54 12.83
N LEU A 154 -0.91 -6.93 12.32
CA LEU A 154 0.36 -6.80 13.05
C LEU A 154 0.50 -5.53 13.89
N LEU A 155 -0.13 -4.44 13.46
CA LEU A 155 0.07 -3.12 14.06
C LEU A 155 -0.63 -3.04 15.42
N THR A 156 0.12 -2.61 16.44
CA THR A 156 -0.46 -2.16 17.71
C THR A 156 -0.84 -0.69 17.56
N ALA A 157 -2.13 -0.42 17.33
CA ALA A 157 -2.63 0.91 16.97
C ALA A 157 -2.13 2.03 17.91
N ASP A 158 -2.12 1.82 19.22
CA ASP A 158 -1.66 2.83 20.18
C ASP A 158 -0.19 3.22 20.03
N GLU A 159 0.69 2.28 19.66
CA GLU A 159 2.12 2.57 19.47
C GLU A 159 2.38 3.32 18.15
N TRP A 160 1.76 2.88 17.06
CA TRP A 160 1.93 3.49 15.74
C TRP A 160 1.32 4.89 15.67
N GLN A 161 0.12 5.08 16.24
CA GLN A 161 -0.53 6.39 16.31
C GLN A 161 0.11 7.31 17.36
N GLY A 162 0.62 6.74 18.45
CA GLY A 162 1.38 7.49 19.47
C GLY A 162 2.80 7.85 19.02
N GLY A 163 3.23 7.40 17.84
CA GLY A 163 4.49 7.74 17.21
C GLY A 163 5.74 7.10 17.84
N THR A 164 5.58 6.24 18.85
CA THR A 164 6.69 5.62 19.58
C THR A 164 6.50 4.11 19.70
N LEU A 165 7.44 3.35 19.13
CA LEU A 165 7.42 1.88 19.13
C LEU A 165 8.19 1.31 20.33
N ARG A 166 7.46 0.80 21.33
CA ARG A 166 8.01 0.30 22.60
C ARG A 166 8.12 -1.23 22.59
N ALA A 167 7.08 -1.91 22.13
CA ALA A 167 7.05 -3.36 22.09
C ALA A 167 8.12 -3.92 21.14
N ALA A 168 8.67 -5.09 21.49
CA ALA A 168 9.79 -5.67 20.75
C ALA A 168 9.37 -6.13 19.34
N ASP A 169 8.16 -6.67 19.19
CA ASP A 169 7.57 -7.08 17.91
C ASP A 169 7.29 -5.88 17.00
N GLN A 170 6.78 -4.76 17.53
CA GLN A 170 6.55 -3.54 16.77
C GLN A 170 7.87 -2.90 16.31
N ARG A 171 8.91 -2.96 17.15
CA ARG A 171 10.28 -2.55 16.75
C ARG A 171 10.83 -3.44 15.64
N LYS A 172 10.66 -4.76 15.71
CA LYS A 172 11.06 -5.68 14.63
C LYS A 172 10.32 -5.38 13.34
N LEU A 173 9.00 -5.21 13.40
CA LEU A 173 8.19 -4.84 12.25
C LEU A 173 8.68 -3.53 11.61
N SER A 174 9.05 -2.53 12.41
CA SER A 174 9.61 -1.28 11.89
C SER A 174 10.96 -1.45 11.18
N GLN A 175 11.75 -2.45 11.55
CA GLN A 175 12.98 -2.78 10.84
C GLN A 175 12.68 -3.42 9.50
N GLU A 176 11.66 -4.29 9.44
CA GLU A 176 11.18 -4.90 8.20
C GLU A 176 10.59 -3.87 7.24
N LEU A 177 9.82 -2.89 7.73
CA LEU A 177 9.29 -1.82 6.87
C LEU A 177 10.36 -0.84 6.37
N ARG A 178 11.54 -0.84 7.01
CA ARG A 178 12.64 0.06 6.63
C ARG A 178 13.53 -0.52 5.53
N GLY A 179 13.71 -1.83 5.53
CA GLY A 179 14.62 -2.52 4.62
C GLY A 179 13.92 -3.01 3.38
#